data_AF-A0A060SYX7-F1
#
_entry.id   AF-A0A060SYX7-F1
#
_cell.length_a   1.000
_cell.length_b   1.000
_cell.length_c   1.000
_cell.angle_alpha   90.00
_cell.angle_beta   90.00
_cell.angle_gamma   90.00
#
_symmetry.space_group_name_H-M   'P 1'
#
loop_
_entity.id
_entity.type
_entity.pdbx_description
1 polymer ?
#
loop_
_entity_poly.entity_id
_entity_poly.type
_entity_poly.pdbx_seq_one_letter_code
_entity_poly.pdbx_strand_id
1 'polypeptide(L)'
;MTKKPYSRLQAKTDADIAFSQMVPAYGFEVDVLVYDPSVYGGHTYRKILFKKGDEYGPQFTAFRKTTRTDLFQRQRLHELGVRRDDRRNVLVKVCWYWSRNDISKEVKSFDRSQCAPFERILSDSYDYQSPYTFQGPGDFFVRTQFMHRKKAFRPPLGAETCLCQIAYNPFPGPAASSKKMEVDTVRDAMHFCPSLDCRKWYHSSCLEVSKHIDLLPPETRGLRLLAVSPDEEVLYATFEYFYDSESLGGMPPTAKVSLPEALVMLDRSPEIVAHLPSSLLAIAQCPIVRCGGAPQGFAIGNVADVVLARRLVYAAVQNSGDPACTNAFQALLRQTRPFTPPVSEEPVTTAFWASMQTVVQSEFVESESEFVTRIAKLGMMADELGLLATPYVPYWDRREREYREVEELLGGSGFVCPKCRGAI
;
A
#
# COMPACT_ATOMS: atom_id res chain seq x y z
N MET A 1 -26.94 -41.54 7.18
CA MET A 1 -27.16 -40.23 7.85
C MET A 1 -27.44 -39.15 6.80
N THR A 2 -28.72 -38.92 6.50
CA THR A 2 -29.22 -37.90 5.55
C THR A 2 -29.25 -36.54 6.26
N LYS A 3 -28.18 -35.74 6.12
CA LYS A 3 -28.15 -34.36 6.64
C LYS A 3 -29.15 -33.52 5.84
N LYS A 4 -30.21 -33.03 6.49
CA LYS A 4 -31.26 -32.16 5.92
C LYS A 4 -30.65 -30.84 5.41
N PRO A 5 -30.48 -30.62 4.09
CA PRO A 5 -30.00 -29.35 3.56
C PRO A 5 -31.08 -28.26 3.55
N TYR A 6 -32.35 -28.64 3.75
CA TYR A 6 -33.52 -27.77 3.60
C TYR A 6 -33.63 -26.65 4.66
N SER A 7 -33.07 -26.85 5.86
CA SER A 7 -33.27 -25.91 6.99
C SER A 7 -32.47 -24.61 6.85
N ARG A 8 -31.27 -24.62 6.24
CA ARG A 8 -30.42 -23.42 6.14
C ARG A 8 -30.89 -22.44 5.07
N LEU A 9 -31.43 -22.94 3.96
CA LEU A 9 -31.91 -22.09 2.87
C LEU A 9 -33.12 -21.27 3.34
N GLN A 10 -34.08 -21.93 4.01
CA GLN A 10 -35.28 -21.28 4.53
C GLN A 10 -34.94 -20.18 5.56
N ALA A 11 -34.07 -20.48 6.53
CA ALA A 11 -33.68 -19.50 7.54
C ALA A 11 -33.01 -18.26 6.93
N LYS A 12 -32.25 -18.43 5.84
CA LYS A 12 -31.65 -17.31 5.13
C LYS A 12 -32.69 -16.47 4.40
N THR A 13 -33.64 -17.13 3.72
CA THR A 13 -34.75 -16.43 3.05
C THR A 13 -35.59 -15.63 4.06
N ASP A 14 -35.89 -16.19 5.23
CA ASP A 14 -36.65 -15.49 6.27
C ASP A 14 -35.88 -14.28 6.82
N ALA A 15 -34.55 -14.38 6.99
CA ALA A 15 -33.71 -13.28 7.40
C ALA A 15 -33.58 -12.19 6.32
N ASP A 16 -33.47 -12.57 5.05
CA ASP A 16 -33.48 -11.65 3.91
C ASP A 16 -34.80 -10.85 3.88
N ILE A 17 -35.94 -11.52 4.06
CA ILE A 17 -37.27 -10.89 4.15
C ILE A 17 -37.34 -9.95 5.35
N ALA A 18 -36.94 -10.40 6.54
CA ALA A 18 -36.98 -9.59 7.75
C ALA A 18 -36.11 -8.33 7.62
N PHE A 19 -34.92 -8.46 7.05
CA PHE A 19 -34.01 -7.32 6.83
C PHE A 19 -34.58 -6.32 5.80
N SER A 20 -35.25 -6.80 4.74
CA SER A 20 -35.84 -5.92 3.72
C SER A 20 -36.95 -5.00 4.27
N GLN A 21 -37.54 -5.35 5.42
CA GLN A 21 -38.57 -4.56 6.10
C GLN A 21 -37.97 -3.53 7.08
N MET A 22 -36.66 -3.59 7.36
CA MET A 22 -35.99 -2.67 8.27
C MET A 22 -35.70 -1.32 7.61
N VAL A 23 -35.59 -0.26 8.42
CA VAL A 23 -35.18 1.06 7.93
C VAL A 23 -33.66 1.08 7.79
N PRO A 24 -33.12 1.48 6.62
CA PRO A 24 -31.68 1.63 6.46
C PRO A 24 -31.10 2.61 7.46
N ALA A 25 -29.96 2.27 8.06
CA ALA A 25 -29.22 3.16 8.95
C ALA A 25 -27.78 3.35 8.47
N TYR A 26 -27.19 4.50 8.81
CA TYR A 26 -25.82 4.86 8.38
C TYR A 26 -24.75 4.18 9.24
N GLY A 27 -25.01 4.00 10.53
CA GLY A 27 -24.11 3.39 11.48
C GLY A 27 -24.77 3.11 12.83
N PHE A 28 -24.02 2.47 13.72
CA PHE A 28 -24.45 2.15 15.08
C PHE A 28 -23.27 2.23 16.06
N GLU A 29 -23.55 2.54 17.31
CA GLU A 29 -22.54 2.59 18.38
C GLU A 29 -22.59 1.29 19.20
N VAL A 30 -21.42 0.72 19.51
CA VAL A 30 -21.29 -0.40 20.45
C VAL A 30 -20.14 -0.13 21.39
N ASP A 31 -20.33 -0.48 22.66
CA ASP A 31 -19.26 -0.51 23.64
C ASP A 31 -18.41 -1.78 23.41
N VAL A 32 -17.20 -1.58 22.88
CA VAL A 32 -16.25 -2.64 22.58
C VAL A 32 -15.19 -2.68 23.68
N LEU A 33 -14.89 -3.87 24.19
CA LEU A 33 -13.78 -4.07 25.12
C LEU A 33 -12.45 -3.97 24.34
N VAL A 34 -11.62 -3.00 24.67
CA VAL A 34 -10.31 -2.73 24.04
C VAL A 34 -9.21 -2.89 25.08
N TYR A 35 -8.06 -3.44 24.67
CA TYR A 35 -6.88 -3.50 25.52
C TYR A 35 -6.30 -2.08 25.68
N ASP A 36 -6.16 -1.64 26.92
CA ASP A 36 -5.57 -0.35 27.28
C ASP A 36 -4.55 -0.57 28.40
N PRO A 37 -3.24 -0.52 28.10
CA PRO A 37 -2.20 -0.77 29.09
C PRO A 37 -2.13 0.30 30.19
N SER A 38 -2.80 1.45 30.02
CA SER A 38 -2.86 2.51 31.04
C SER A 38 -3.89 2.22 32.14
N VAL A 39 -4.85 1.32 31.89
CA VAL A 39 -5.93 0.99 32.82
C VAL A 39 -5.56 -0.23 33.65
N TYR A 40 -5.79 -0.18 34.97
CA TYR A 40 -5.59 -1.33 35.86
C TYR A 40 -6.47 -2.52 35.41
N GLY A 41 -5.84 -3.65 35.07
CA GLY A 41 -6.52 -4.80 34.45
C GLY A 41 -6.43 -4.85 32.91
N GLY A 42 -5.82 -3.84 32.29
CA GLY A 42 -5.42 -3.83 30.88
C GLY A 42 -6.56 -3.70 29.87
N HIS A 43 -7.80 -3.48 30.30
CA HIS A 43 -8.94 -3.41 29.38
C HIS A 43 -9.91 -2.29 29.78
N THR A 44 -10.48 -1.61 28.78
CA THR A 44 -11.53 -0.59 28.95
C THR A 44 -12.60 -0.75 27.88
N TYR A 45 -13.84 -0.33 28.18
CA TYR A 45 -14.89 -0.26 27.18
C TYR A 45 -14.78 1.07 26.43
N ARG A 46 -14.61 0.99 25.12
CA ARG A 46 -14.65 2.15 24.24
C ARG A 46 -15.89 2.06 23.36
N LYS A 47 -16.67 3.12 23.35
CA LYS A 47 -17.77 3.28 22.40
C LYS A 47 -17.19 3.50 21.00
N ILE A 48 -17.50 2.59 20.07
CA ILE A 48 -17.04 2.63 18.69
C ILE A 48 -18.26 2.77 17.78
N LEU A 49 -18.20 3.73 16.85
CA LEU A 49 -19.18 3.91 15.78
C LEU A 49 -18.80 3.05 14.58
N PHE A 50 -19.63 2.08 14.24
CA PHE A 50 -19.49 1.28 13.03
C PHE A 50 -20.38 1.83 11.91
N LYS A 51 -19.85 1.89 10.69
CA LYS A 51 -20.51 2.40 9.49
C LYS A 51 -20.48 1.38 8.36
N LYS A 52 -21.33 1.59 7.35
CA LYS A 52 -21.31 0.80 6.11
C LYS A 52 -19.92 0.86 5.47
N GLY A 53 -19.39 -0.31 5.15
CA GLY A 53 -18.07 -0.48 4.55
C GLY A 53 -16.97 -0.85 5.54
N ASP A 54 -17.17 -0.62 6.84
CA ASP A 54 -16.18 -0.92 7.88
C ASP A 54 -15.88 -2.43 7.96
N GLU A 55 -14.64 -2.75 8.35
CA GLU A 55 -14.12 -4.11 8.47
C GLU A 55 -13.81 -4.43 9.94
N TYR A 56 -14.20 -5.63 10.39
CA TYR A 56 -14.08 -6.01 11.79
C TYR A 56 -13.94 -7.52 11.98
N GLY A 57 -13.47 -7.90 13.17
CA GLY A 57 -13.48 -9.28 13.65
C GLY A 57 -14.73 -9.57 14.49
N PRO A 58 -15.23 -10.82 14.52
CA PRO A 58 -16.28 -11.22 15.45
C PRO A 58 -15.74 -11.27 16.89
N GLN A 59 -16.62 -10.98 17.85
CA GLN A 59 -16.32 -11.07 19.26
C GLN A 59 -16.01 -12.51 19.63
N PHE A 60 -14.72 -12.81 19.81
CA PHE A 60 -14.34 -14.09 20.40
C PHE A 60 -14.80 -14.07 21.85
N THR A 61 -15.62 -15.05 22.20
CA THR A 61 -15.69 -15.51 23.59
C THR A 61 -14.28 -15.98 23.93
N ALA A 62 -13.55 -15.15 24.68
CA ALA A 62 -12.11 -15.27 24.98
C ALA A 62 -11.69 -16.56 25.72
N PHE A 63 -12.54 -17.58 25.74
CA PHE A 63 -12.40 -18.77 26.58
C PHE A 63 -11.86 -20.02 25.88
N ARG A 64 -11.58 -19.99 24.57
CA ARG A 64 -10.85 -21.10 23.94
C ARG A 64 -9.44 -20.67 23.57
N LYS A 65 -8.47 -21.10 24.38
CA LYS A 65 -7.01 -21.00 24.21
C LYS A 65 -6.50 -21.78 22.98
N THR A 66 -7.16 -21.67 21.83
CA THR A 66 -6.61 -22.18 20.57
C THR A 66 -5.72 -21.10 19.98
N THR A 67 -4.41 -21.27 20.13
CA THR A 67 -3.32 -20.43 19.58
C THR A 67 -3.26 -20.40 18.04
N ARG A 68 -4.32 -20.82 17.34
CA ARG A 68 -4.39 -20.85 15.88
C ARG A 68 -4.86 -19.50 15.36
N THR A 69 -3.90 -18.66 14.99
CA THR A 69 -4.09 -17.37 14.28
C THR A 69 -4.84 -17.52 12.94
N ASP A 70 -4.97 -18.75 12.44
CA ASP A 70 -5.66 -19.08 11.19
C ASP A 70 -7.19 -19.12 11.31
N LEU A 71 -7.76 -19.00 12.52
CA LEU A 71 -9.20 -19.19 12.77
C LEU A 71 -10.01 -17.90 12.84
N PHE A 72 -9.38 -16.74 12.62
CA PHE A 72 -10.10 -15.46 12.65
C PHE A 72 -10.95 -15.32 11.38
N GLN A 73 -12.22 -15.72 11.48
CA GLN A 73 -13.25 -15.26 10.55
C GLN A 73 -13.31 -13.74 10.66
N ARG A 74 -13.41 -13.03 9.53
CA ARG A 74 -13.59 -11.58 9.52
C ARG A 74 -14.80 -11.23 8.68
N GLN A 75 -15.33 -10.04 8.87
CA GLN A 75 -16.55 -9.59 8.22
C GLN A 75 -16.42 -8.14 7.76
N ARG A 76 -17.09 -7.81 6.66
CA ARG A 76 -17.31 -6.44 6.18
C ARG A 76 -18.75 -6.05 6.41
N LEU A 77 -19.01 -4.86 6.94
CA LEU A 77 -20.35 -4.33 7.08
C LEU A 77 -20.89 -3.99 5.70
N HIS A 78 -21.90 -4.72 5.22
CA HIS A 78 -22.49 -4.47 3.93
C HIS A 78 -23.68 -3.52 4.02
N GLU A 79 -24.64 -3.83 4.88
CA GLU A 79 -25.85 -3.03 5.09
C GLU A 79 -26.27 -3.08 6.56
N LEU A 80 -26.98 -2.04 7.01
CA LEU A 80 -27.48 -1.92 8.37
C LEU A 80 -28.98 -1.65 8.34
N GLY A 81 -29.74 -2.43 9.11
CA GLY A 81 -31.17 -2.26 9.27
C GLY A 81 -31.54 -2.04 10.73
N VAL A 82 -32.47 -1.12 10.98
CA VAL A 82 -33.09 -0.89 12.29
C VAL A 82 -34.59 -1.12 12.17
N ARG A 83 -35.20 -1.89 13.10
CA ARG A 83 -36.66 -2.07 13.09
C ARG A 83 -37.36 -0.73 13.38
N ARG A 84 -38.46 -0.45 12.67
CA ARG A 84 -39.26 0.78 12.87
C ARG A 84 -39.74 0.93 14.31
N ASP A 85 -40.16 -0.19 14.90
CA ASP A 85 -40.82 -0.20 16.21
C ASP A 85 -39.84 -0.34 17.38
N ASP A 86 -38.58 -0.73 17.12
CA ASP A 86 -37.56 -0.91 18.15
C ASP A 86 -36.16 -0.52 17.64
N ARG A 87 -35.72 0.68 18.03
CA ARG A 87 -34.38 1.20 17.68
C ARG A 87 -33.24 0.39 18.30
N ARG A 88 -33.51 -0.48 19.28
CA ARG A 88 -32.51 -1.38 19.87
C ARG A 88 -32.35 -2.67 19.07
N ASN A 89 -33.35 -3.02 18.26
CA ASN A 89 -33.29 -4.19 17.39
C ASN A 89 -32.63 -3.83 16.06
N VAL A 90 -31.31 -3.77 16.12
CA VAL A 90 -30.43 -3.53 14.99
C VAL A 90 -29.93 -4.88 14.46
N LEU A 91 -30.03 -5.06 13.15
CA LEU A 91 -29.51 -6.22 12.45
C LEU A 91 -28.51 -5.74 11.43
N VAL A 92 -27.36 -6.41 11.36
CA VAL A 92 -26.30 -6.05 10.43
C VAL A 92 -26.16 -7.13 9.39
N LYS A 93 -26.20 -6.76 8.12
CA LYS A 93 -25.90 -7.66 7.00
C LYS A 93 -24.41 -7.58 6.72
N VAL A 94 -23.75 -8.71 6.84
CA VAL A 94 -22.29 -8.80 6.83
C VAL A 94 -21.83 -9.63 5.65
N CYS A 95 -20.70 -9.26 5.04
CA CYS A 95 -20.03 -10.04 4.01
C CYS A 95 -18.83 -10.76 4.63
N TRP A 96 -18.69 -12.07 4.38
CA TRP A 96 -17.62 -12.86 5.00
C TRP A 96 -16.28 -12.70 4.28
N TYR A 97 -15.24 -12.53 5.08
CA TYR A 97 -13.85 -12.72 4.69
C TYR A 97 -13.41 -14.13 5.06
N TRP A 98 -12.82 -14.81 4.08
CA TRP A 98 -12.35 -16.18 4.24
C TRP A 98 -10.82 -16.20 4.34
N SER A 99 -10.29 -17.00 5.26
CA SER A 99 -8.87 -17.30 5.28
C SER A 99 -8.52 -18.30 4.18
N ARG A 100 -7.23 -18.37 3.80
CA ARG A 100 -6.73 -19.42 2.89
C ARG A 100 -7.05 -20.84 3.35
N ASN A 101 -7.13 -21.06 4.66
CA ASN A 101 -7.45 -22.37 5.24
C ASN A 101 -8.95 -22.68 5.18
N ASP A 102 -9.82 -21.67 5.20
CA ASP A 102 -11.26 -21.89 5.04
C ASP A 102 -11.59 -22.17 3.58
N ILE A 103 -11.00 -21.41 2.66
CA ILE A 103 -11.14 -21.66 1.23
C ILE A 103 -10.63 -23.05 0.83
N SER A 104 -9.50 -23.52 1.38
CA SER A 104 -8.98 -24.86 1.06
C SER A 104 -9.91 -26.00 1.51
N LYS A 105 -10.83 -25.75 2.45
CA LYS A 105 -11.86 -26.72 2.84
C LYS A 105 -13.01 -26.74 1.83
N GLU A 106 -13.35 -25.58 1.25
CA GLU A 106 -14.45 -25.43 0.30
C GLU A 106 -14.07 -25.78 -1.15
N VAL A 107 -12.82 -25.52 -1.52
CA VAL A 107 -12.25 -25.69 -2.86
C VAL A 107 -11.02 -26.58 -2.78
N LYS A 108 -11.17 -27.87 -3.11
CA LYS A 108 -10.09 -28.87 -2.99
C LYS A 108 -8.86 -28.55 -3.86
N SER A 109 -9.06 -27.87 -4.99
CA SER A 109 -7.99 -27.47 -5.91
C SER A 109 -7.29 -26.16 -5.51
N PHE A 110 -7.69 -25.54 -4.40
CA PHE A 110 -7.11 -24.28 -3.97
C PHE A 110 -5.73 -24.50 -3.38
N ASP A 111 -4.72 -23.86 -3.98
CA ASP A 111 -3.38 -23.83 -3.43
C ASP A 111 -3.24 -22.71 -2.39
N ARG A 112 -3.06 -23.13 -1.13
CA ARG A 112 -2.85 -22.21 0.01
C ARG A 112 -1.56 -21.40 -0.11
N SER A 113 -0.58 -21.85 -0.90
CA SER A 113 0.70 -21.15 -1.08
C SER A 113 0.53 -19.82 -1.81
N GLN A 114 -0.50 -19.70 -2.65
CA GLN A 114 -0.81 -18.49 -3.41
C GLN A 114 -1.46 -17.39 -2.57
N CYS A 115 -1.84 -17.68 -1.32
CA CYS A 115 -2.40 -16.70 -0.40
C CYS A 115 -1.55 -16.53 0.87
N ALA A 116 -1.32 -15.28 1.23
CA ALA A 116 -0.55 -14.97 2.42
C ALA A 116 -1.31 -15.39 3.70
N PRO A 117 -0.63 -15.69 4.81
CA PRO A 117 -1.27 -16.03 6.10
C PRO A 117 -2.28 -14.96 6.58
N PHE A 118 -1.94 -13.69 6.41
CA PHE A 118 -2.77 -12.55 6.84
C PHE A 118 -3.70 -12.03 5.72
N GLU A 119 -3.62 -12.61 4.53
CA GLU A 119 -4.55 -12.27 3.45
C GLU A 119 -5.94 -12.82 3.78
N ARG A 120 -6.95 -12.04 3.41
CA ARG A 120 -8.34 -12.47 3.46
C ARG A 120 -8.96 -12.35 2.08
N ILE A 121 -9.84 -13.29 1.77
CA ILE A 121 -10.55 -13.33 0.49
C ILE A 121 -11.99 -12.90 0.74
N LEU A 122 -12.39 -11.79 0.12
CA LEU A 122 -13.76 -11.28 0.22
C LEU A 122 -14.71 -12.28 -0.44
N SER A 123 -15.82 -12.66 0.18
CA SER A 123 -16.80 -13.55 -0.45
C SER A 123 -17.97 -12.80 -1.08
N ASP A 124 -18.81 -13.49 -1.85
CA ASP A 124 -20.20 -13.08 -2.14
C ASP A 124 -21.20 -13.70 -1.14
N SER A 125 -20.70 -14.34 -0.08
CA SER A 125 -21.51 -14.91 1.00
C SER A 125 -21.82 -13.87 2.06
N TYR A 126 -23.12 -13.68 2.29
CA TYR A 126 -23.65 -12.81 3.33
C TYR A 126 -24.36 -13.57 4.44
N ASP A 127 -24.37 -12.99 5.62
CA ASP A 127 -25.09 -13.44 6.80
C ASP A 127 -25.62 -12.24 7.60
N TYR A 128 -26.42 -12.51 8.63
CA TYR A 128 -27.03 -11.52 9.50
C TYR A 128 -26.50 -11.68 10.92
N GLN A 129 -26.00 -10.59 11.49
CA GLN A 129 -25.36 -10.59 12.79
C GLN A 129 -25.91 -9.47 13.69
N SER A 130 -25.80 -9.68 15.00
CA SER A 130 -26.11 -8.66 15.99
C SER A 130 -24.93 -7.67 16.11
N PRO A 131 -25.17 -6.36 16.30
CA PRO A 131 -24.11 -5.36 16.55
C PRO A 131 -23.12 -5.75 17.63
N TYR A 132 -23.58 -6.49 18.65
CA TYR A 132 -22.77 -6.87 19.80
C TYR A 132 -21.72 -7.93 19.47
N THR A 133 -21.76 -8.53 18.27
CA THR A 133 -20.72 -9.47 17.83
C THR A 133 -19.50 -8.77 17.25
N PHE A 134 -19.44 -7.44 17.20
CA PHE A 134 -18.38 -6.71 16.51
C PHE A 134 -17.22 -6.41 17.48
N GLN A 135 -15.99 -6.71 17.07
CA GLN A 135 -14.76 -6.26 17.72
C GLN A 135 -14.05 -5.21 16.85
N GLY A 136 -13.10 -4.50 17.46
CA GLY A 136 -12.37 -3.40 16.82
C GLY A 136 -11.73 -3.76 15.47
N PRO A 137 -11.27 -2.74 14.73
CA PRO A 137 -10.59 -2.93 13.45
C PRO A 137 -9.34 -3.79 13.66
N GLY A 138 -8.94 -4.51 12.62
CA GLY A 138 -7.62 -5.12 12.66
C GLY A 138 -7.06 -5.31 11.26
N ASP A 139 -5.75 -5.46 11.19
CA ASP A 139 -5.02 -5.32 9.95
C ASP A 139 -5.07 -6.63 9.15
N PHE A 140 -5.62 -6.53 7.94
CA PHE A 140 -5.51 -7.53 6.89
C PHE A 140 -5.59 -6.85 5.53
N PHE A 141 -5.36 -7.60 4.47
CA PHE A 141 -5.51 -7.09 3.12
C PHE A 141 -6.24 -8.11 2.25
N VAL A 142 -6.84 -7.61 1.17
CA VAL A 142 -7.68 -8.37 0.25
C VAL A 142 -7.16 -8.13 -1.17
N ARG A 143 -6.93 -9.20 -1.93
CA ARG A 143 -6.52 -9.09 -3.35
C ARG A 143 -7.53 -9.64 -4.33
N THR A 144 -8.42 -10.52 -3.87
CA THR A 144 -9.39 -11.20 -4.74
C THR A 144 -10.71 -11.42 -4.01
N GLN A 145 -11.76 -11.64 -4.79
CA GLN A 145 -13.07 -12.05 -4.32
C GLN A 145 -13.32 -13.52 -4.63
N PHE A 146 -13.78 -14.28 -3.65
CA PHE A 146 -14.30 -15.63 -3.79
C PHE A 146 -15.81 -15.63 -4.04
N MET A 147 -16.18 -15.94 -5.27
CA MET A 147 -17.56 -16.20 -5.68
C MET A 147 -17.98 -17.58 -5.16
N HIS A 148 -18.40 -17.67 -3.90
CA HIS A 148 -18.66 -18.90 -3.15
C HIS A 148 -19.62 -19.83 -3.90
N ARG A 149 -20.69 -19.29 -4.48
CA ARG A 149 -21.67 -20.08 -5.26
C ARG A 149 -21.06 -20.69 -6.53
N LYS A 150 -20.16 -19.96 -7.18
CA LYS A 150 -19.48 -20.39 -8.42
C LYS A 150 -18.18 -21.16 -8.13
N LYS A 151 -17.74 -21.19 -6.87
CA LYS A 151 -16.44 -21.70 -6.44
C LYS A 151 -15.28 -21.15 -7.28
N ALA A 152 -15.33 -19.85 -7.58
CA ALA A 152 -14.39 -19.18 -8.49
C ALA A 152 -13.82 -17.90 -7.86
N PHE A 153 -12.60 -17.52 -8.26
CA PHE A 153 -11.94 -16.29 -7.81
C PHE A 153 -12.03 -15.19 -8.87
N ARG A 154 -12.19 -13.94 -8.44
CA ARG A 154 -12.24 -12.76 -9.31
C ARG A 154 -11.40 -11.60 -8.73
N PRO A 155 -10.31 -11.21 -9.41
CA PRO A 155 -9.67 -11.93 -10.52
C PRO A 155 -9.15 -13.31 -10.08
N PRO A 156 -8.86 -14.25 -11.00
CA PRO A 156 -8.15 -15.48 -10.64
C PRO A 156 -6.84 -15.16 -9.92
N LEU A 157 -6.47 -15.98 -8.93
CA LEU A 157 -5.24 -15.76 -8.18
C LEU A 157 -4.03 -15.72 -9.12
N GLY A 158 -3.22 -14.68 -8.98
CA GLY A 158 -2.03 -14.46 -9.80
C GLY A 158 -2.29 -14.01 -11.25
N ALA A 159 -3.54 -13.93 -11.71
CA ALA A 159 -3.83 -13.49 -13.08
C ALA A 159 -3.39 -12.04 -13.35
N GLU A 160 -3.45 -11.20 -12.31
CA GLU A 160 -3.01 -9.80 -12.35
C GLU A 160 -1.58 -9.62 -11.84
N THR A 161 -0.82 -10.71 -11.66
CA THR A 161 0.58 -10.66 -11.24
C THR A 161 1.52 -10.97 -12.41
N CYS A 162 2.57 -11.75 -12.15
CA CYS A 162 3.71 -11.96 -13.00
C CYS A 162 3.39 -12.90 -14.18
N LEU A 163 4.34 -13.04 -15.11
CA LEU A 163 4.32 -14.00 -16.22
C LEU A 163 4.02 -15.43 -15.76
N CYS A 164 4.53 -15.84 -14.59
CA CYS A 164 4.30 -17.17 -14.03
C CYS A 164 2.90 -17.38 -13.42
N GLN A 165 2.07 -16.32 -13.35
CA GLN A 165 0.75 -16.33 -12.72
C GLN A 165 0.75 -16.80 -11.26
N ILE A 166 1.90 -16.73 -10.59
CA ILE A 166 2.01 -17.00 -9.14
C ILE A 166 1.70 -15.70 -8.41
N ALA A 167 0.80 -15.76 -7.44
CA ALA A 167 0.48 -14.61 -6.61
C ALA A 167 1.62 -14.31 -5.63
N TYR A 168 1.91 -13.03 -5.43
CA TYR A 168 2.89 -12.56 -4.45
C TYR A 168 2.53 -12.97 -3.03
N ASN A 169 3.51 -13.40 -2.23
CA ASN A 169 3.29 -13.63 -0.80
C ASN A 169 4.16 -12.65 0.03
N PRO A 170 3.57 -11.59 0.63
CA PRO A 170 4.31 -10.64 1.47
C PRO A 170 4.91 -11.26 2.74
N PHE A 171 4.37 -12.39 3.18
CA PHE A 171 4.80 -13.10 4.38
C PHE A 171 5.15 -14.54 4.00
N PRO A 172 6.27 -14.74 3.28
CA PRO A 172 6.75 -16.08 3.03
C PRO A 172 6.93 -16.76 4.40
N GLY A 173 6.44 -18.00 4.52
CA GLY A 173 6.67 -18.75 5.75
C GLY A 173 8.18 -18.86 6.01
N PRO A 174 8.63 -18.97 7.28
CA PRO A 174 10.02 -19.33 7.54
C PRO A 174 10.27 -20.58 6.70
N ALA A 175 11.22 -20.51 5.76
CA ALA A 175 11.48 -21.58 4.80
C ALA A 175 11.51 -22.85 5.61
N ALA A 176 10.45 -23.67 5.46
CA ALA A 176 10.36 -24.88 6.24
C ALA A 176 11.66 -25.59 5.94
N SER A 177 12.41 -25.95 6.97
CA SER A 177 13.71 -26.62 6.88
C SER A 177 13.54 -28.05 6.31
N SER A 178 12.78 -28.19 5.23
CA SER A 178 12.73 -29.35 4.36
C SER A 178 14.09 -29.46 3.70
N LYS A 179 14.94 -30.22 4.37
CA LYS A 179 16.33 -30.62 4.08
C LYS A 179 16.66 -31.12 2.65
N LYS A 180 15.83 -30.91 1.61
CA LYS A 180 16.01 -31.62 0.33
C LYS A 180 15.74 -30.88 -0.99
N MET A 181 15.54 -29.56 -1.02
CA MET A 181 15.67 -28.83 -2.29
C MET A 181 16.50 -27.56 -2.08
N GLU A 182 17.75 -27.65 -2.51
CA GLU A 182 18.83 -26.67 -2.41
C GLU A 182 18.73 -25.61 -3.50
N VAL A 183 17.51 -25.12 -3.75
CA VAL A 183 17.33 -23.84 -4.44
C VAL A 183 16.85 -22.92 -3.35
N ASP A 184 17.77 -22.12 -2.82
CA ASP A 184 17.42 -20.94 -2.04
C ASP A 184 16.36 -20.20 -2.85
N THR A 185 15.09 -20.38 -2.50
CA THR A 185 14.03 -19.49 -2.94
C THR A 185 14.27 -18.21 -2.15
N VAL A 186 15.32 -17.49 -2.56
CA VAL A 186 15.61 -16.12 -2.20
C VAL A 186 14.29 -15.37 -2.33
N ARG A 187 14.02 -14.52 -1.35
CA ARG A 187 12.82 -13.68 -1.31
C ARG A 187 12.70 -12.93 -2.64
N ASP A 188 11.88 -13.47 -3.53
CA ASP A 188 11.80 -13.01 -4.91
C ASP A 188 11.07 -11.67 -4.92
N ALA A 189 11.85 -10.60 -5.06
CA ALA A 189 11.31 -9.26 -5.17
C ALA A 189 10.40 -9.19 -6.41
N MET A 190 9.42 -8.29 -6.36
CA MET A 190 8.61 -7.99 -7.52
C MET A 190 8.75 -6.54 -7.93
N HIS A 191 8.89 -6.32 -9.24
CA HIS A 191 8.94 -5.03 -9.89
C HIS A 191 7.58 -4.67 -10.47
N PHE A 192 7.11 -3.46 -10.24
CA PHE A 192 5.86 -2.96 -10.79
C PHE A 192 6.12 -2.10 -12.01
N CYS A 193 5.38 -2.36 -13.08
CA CYS A 193 5.35 -1.46 -14.23
C CYS A 193 4.28 -0.37 -14.03
N PRO A 194 4.67 0.92 -13.90
CA PRO A 194 3.70 2.00 -13.68
C PRO A 194 2.90 2.40 -14.91
N SER A 195 3.36 2.06 -16.12
CA SER A 195 2.68 2.36 -17.38
C SER A 195 1.21 1.90 -17.34
N LEU A 196 0.31 2.79 -17.76
CA LEU A 196 -1.15 2.57 -17.78
C LEU A 196 -1.55 1.33 -18.59
N ASP A 197 -0.82 1.04 -19.66
CA ASP A 197 -1.04 -0.14 -20.49
C ASP A 197 -0.69 -1.44 -19.76
N CYS A 198 0.19 -1.39 -18.76
CA CYS A 198 0.67 -2.58 -18.09
C CYS A 198 0.10 -2.75 -16.68
N ARG A 199 0.43 -1.86 -15.73
CA ARG A 199 0.05 -1.92 -14.31
C ARG A 199 0.16 -3.32 -13.67
N LYS A 200 1.25 -4.05 -13.97
CA LYS A 200 1.50 -5.41 -13.47
C LYS A 200 2.76 -5.51 -12.65
N TRP A 201 2.75 -6.47 -11.73
CA TRP A 201 3.89 -6.86 -10.91
C TRP A 201 4.59 -8.08 -11.52
N TYR A 202 5.91 -8.05 -11.58
CA TYR A 202 6.75 -9.11 -12.14
C TYR A 202 7.79 -9.55 -11.12
N HIS A 203 7.90 -10.86 -10.87
CA HIS A 203 8.99 -11.42 -10.08
C HIS A 203 10.34 -11.19 -10.78
N SER A 204 11.37 -10.84 -10.01
CA SER A 204 12.73 -10.67 -10.51
C SER A 204 13.22 -11.96 -11.18
N SER A 205 13.02 -13.12 -10.55
CA SER A 205 13.40 -14.42 -11.12
C SER A 205 12.75 -14.68 -12.48
N CYS A 206 11.48 -14.31 -12.64
CA CYS A 206 10.76 -14.50 -13.89
C CYS A 206 11.27 -13.56 -14.98
N LEU A 207 11.64 -12.31 -14.64
CA LEU A 207 12.22 -11.36 -15.58
C LEU A 207 13.61 -11.81 -16.04
N GLU A 208 14.42 -12.39 -15.15
CA GLU A 208 15.72 -12.98 -15.50
C GLU A 208 15.58 -14.17 -16.45
N VAL A 209 14.74 -15.14 -16.10
CA VAL A 209 14.51 -16.35 -16.93
C VAL A 209 13.96 -15.99 -18.31
N SER A 210 13.13 -14.95 -18.40
CA SER A 210 12.58 -14.46 -19.67
C SER A 210 13.48 -13.44 -20.40
N LYS A 211 14.68 -13.16 -19.87
CA LYS A 211 15.66 -12.22 -20.44
C LYS A 211 15.10 -10.80 -20.62
N HIS A 212 14.20 -10.38 -19.73
CA HIS A 212 13.72 -8.99 -19.63
C HIS A 212 14.66 -8.14 -18.75
N ILE A 213 15.96 -8.28 -19.01
CA ILE A 213 17.03 -7.57 -18.32
C ILE A 213 17.25 -6.24 -19.05
N ASP A 214 17.46 -5.21 -18.25
CA ASP A 214 17.84 -3.90 -18.74
C ASP A 214 19.32 -3.87 -19.12
N LEU A 215 19.58 -3.86 -20.43
CA LEU A 215 20.94 -3.91 -20.98
C LEU A 215 21.58 -2.53 -21.14
N LEU A 216 20.82 -1.46 -20.89
CA LEU A 216 21.34 -0.10 -20.98
C LEU A 216 22.22 0.22 -19.77
N PRO A 217 23.12 1.23 -19.87
CA PRO A 217 24.01 1.60 -18.78
C PRO A 217 23.24 1.79 -17.45
N PRO A 218 23.67 1.14 -16.34
CA PRO A 218 23.05 1.30 -15.03
C PRO A 218 22.96 2.76 -14.58
N GLU A 219 23.91 3.58 -15.03
CA GLU A 219 24.04 4.98 -14.70
C GLU A 219 22.88 5.85 -15.18
N THR A 220 22.23 5.50 -16.30
CA THR A 220 21.07 6.24 -16.83
C THR A 220 19.74 5.65 -16.35
N ARG A 221 19.78 4.56 -15.57
CA ARG A 221 18.56 3.83 -15.18
C ARG A 221 17.58 4.70 -14.40
N GLY A 222 18.06 5.56 -13.51
CA GLY A 222 17.21 6.50 -12.76
C GLY A 222 16.37 7.40 -13.67
N LEU A 223 16.98 7.93 -14.74
CA LEU A 223 16.31 8.76 -15.74
C LEU A 223 15.31 7.96 -16.58
N ARG A 224 15.63 6.71 -16.90
CA ARG A 224 14.73 5.80 -17.64
C ARG A 224 13.52 5.38 -16.82
N LEU A 225 13.69 5.26 -15.51
CA LEU A 225 12.58 5.05 -14.57
C LEU A 225 11.66 6.29 -14.49
N LEU A 226 12.20 7.50 -14.64
CA LEU A 226 11.44 8.75 -14.76
C LEU A 226 10.76 8.91 -16.15
N ALA A 227 11.21 8.21 -17.18
CA ALA A 227 10.54 8.23 -18.49
C ALA A 227 9.19 7.49 -18.47
N VAL A 228 9.03 6.49 -17.58
CA VAL A 228 7.79 5.70 -17.48
C VAL A 228 6.81 6.37 -16.52
N SER A 229 5.88 7.16 -17.08
CA SER A 229 4.84 7.86 -16.32
C SER A 229 3.82 6.88 -15.69
N PRO A 230 3.42 7.07 -14.42
CA PRO A 230 2.33 6.33 -13.79
C PRO A 230 0.93 6.85 -14.14
N ASP A 231 0.86 8.07 -14.70
CA ASP A 231 -0.37 8.84 -14.90
C ASP A 231 -0.74 9.03 -16.37
N GLU A 232 0.20 8.79 -17.28
CA GLU A 232 0.02 8.97 -18.72
C GLU A 232 0.33 7.65 -19.46
N GLU A 233 -0.34 7.43 -20.59
CA GLU A 233 -0.10 6.26 -21.46
C GLU A 233 1.23 6.39 -22.21
N VAL A 234 1.60 7.63 -22.54
CA VAL A 234 2.83 7.98 -23.25
C VAL A 234 4.01 8.13 -22.28
N LEU A 235 5.21 8.02 -22.82
CA LEU A 235 6.42 8.34 -22.08
C LEU A 235 6.42 9.81 -21.69
N TYR A 236 7.02 10.11 -20.54
CA TYR A 236 7.20 11.50 -20.13
C TYR A 236 8.19 12.18 -21.09
N ALA A 237 7.68 13.05 -21.95
CA ALA A 237 8.38 13.59 -23.12
C ALA A 237 9.79 14.13 -22.81
N THR A 238 9.99 14.75 -21.64
CA THR A 238 11.31 15.25 -21.23
C THR A 238 12.34 14.14 -21.10
N PHE A 239 11.98 12.98 -20.54
CA PHE A 239 12.93 11.88 -20.28
C PHE A 239 12.89 10.78 -21.35
N GLU A 240 12.04 10.92 -22.37
CA GLU A 240 11.93 9.98 -23.48
C GLU A 240 13.27 9.74 -24.20
N TYR A 241 14.14 10.75 -24.27
CA TYR A 241 15.49 10.61 -24.84
C TYR A 241 16.28 9.46 -24.22
N PHE A 242 16.15 9.23 -22.90
CA PHE A 242 16.89 8.17 -22.22
C PHE A 242 16.26 6.79 -22.43
N TYR A 243 15.02 6.72 -22.92
CA TYR A 243 14.29 5.47 -23.08
C TYR A 243 14.84 4.60 -24.23
N ASP A 244 15.26 5.23 -25.33
CA ASP A 244 15.73 4.53 -26.53
C ASP A 244 17.19 4.08 -26.39
N SER A 245 17.52 2.92 -26.94
CA SER A 245 18.89 2.44 -27.06
C SER A 245 19.71 3.22 -28.10
N GLU A 246 19.06 3.74 -29.15
CA GLU A 246 19.75 4.41 -30.25
C GLU A 246 20.30 5.80 -29.85
N SER A 247 19.64 6.46 -28.91
CA SER A 247 20.05 7.77 -28.40
C SER A 247 21.38 7.75 -27.64
N LEU A 248 21.81 6.56 -27.17
CA LEU A 248 23.04 6.37 -26.40
C LEU A 248 24.30 6.16 -27.26
N GLY A 249 24.18 6.08 -28.59
CA GLY A 249 25.30 5.81 -29.49
C GLY A 249 26.46 6.83 -29.44
N GLY A 250 26.25 8.00 -28.85
CA GLY A 250 27.27 9.04 -28.64
C GLY A 250 27.84 9.14 -27.23
N MET A 251 27.29 8.41 -26.26
CA MET A 251 27.67 8.54 -24.85
C MET A 251 28.77 7.54 -24.49
N PRO A 252 29.87 7.98 -23.84
CA PRO A 252 30.87 7.03 -23.37
C PRO A 252 30.23 6.08 -22.35
N PRO A 253 30.53 4.76 -22.40
CA PRO A 253 29.84 3.74 -21.59
C PRO A 253 29.90 3.94 -20.07
N THR A 254 30.79 4.82 -19.59
CA THR A 254 31.07 5.05 -18.17
C THR A 254 30.52 6.38 -17.64
N ALA A 255 29.87 7.20 -18.47
CA ALA A 255 29.37 8.49 -18.01
C ALA A 255 28.13 8.31 -17.13
N LYS A 256 28.28 8.69 -15.84
CA LYS A 256 27.12 8.93 -14.98
C LYS A 256 26.45 10.22 -15.41
N VAL A 257 25.16 10.14 -15.75
CA VAL A 257 24.33 11.32 -16.05
C VAL A 257 23.40 11.54 -14.87
N SER A 258 23.68 12.57 -14.10
CA SER A 258 22.77 13.03 -13.05
C SER A 258 21.54 13.71 -13.67
N LEU A 259 20.44 13.80 -12.90
CA LEU A 259 19.24 14.52 -13.34
C LEU A 259 19.51 15.98 -13.75
N PRO A 260 20.30 16.79 -13.00
CA PRO A 260 20.67 18.13 -13.46
C PRO A 260 21.42 18.15 -14.79
N GLU A 261 22.37 17.23 -15.01
CA GLU A 261 23.09 17.12 -16.28
C GLU A 261 22.18 16.71 -17.42
N ALA A 262 21.26 15.77 -17.17
CA ALA A 262 20.23 15.37 -18.13
C ALA A 262 19.33 16.54 -18.54
N LEU A 263 18.93 17.40 -17.60
CA LEU A 263 18.16 18.61 -17.91
C LEU A 263 18.96 19.55 -18.81
N VAL A 264 20.24 19.78 -18.52
CA VAL A 264 21.11 20.60 -19.37
C VAL A 264 21.23 20.01 -20.78
N MET A 265 21.38 18.70 -20.91
CA MET A 265 21.42 18.01 -22.22
C MET A 265 20.12 18.20 -23.03
N LEU A 266 19.00 18.43 -22.35
CA LEU A 266 17.68 18.62 -22.93
C LEU A 266 17.30 20.10 -23.08
N ASP A 267 18.28 21.01 -22.99
CA ASP A 267 18.10 22.47 -23.05
C ASP A 267 17.13 22.99 -21.97
N ARG A 268 17.23 22.41 -20.77
CA ARG A 268 16.47 22.81 -19.57
C ARG A 268 17.41 23.25 -18.46
N SER A 269 16.93 24.23 -17.69
CA SER A 269 17.66 24.76 -16.54
C SER A 269 17.71 23.72 -15.39
N PRO A 270 18.89 23.41 -14.82
CA PRO A 270 18.99 22.47 -13.70
C PRO A 270 18.35 23.03 -12.41
N GLU A 271 18.17 24.36 -12.31
CA GLU A 271 17.48 25.02 -11.19
C GLU A 271 16.03 24.56 -11.04
N ILE A 272 15.42 24.02 -12.11
CA ILE A 272 14.08 23.45 -12.12
C ILE A 272 13.90 22.34 -11.08
N VAL A 273 14.94 21.59 -10.73
CA VAL A 273 14.85 20.54 -9.70
C VAL A 273 15.71 20.83 -8.47
N ALA A 274 16.56 21.86 -8.52
CA ALA A 274 17.50 22.20 -7.44
C ALA A 274 16.82 22.53 -6.10
N HIS A 275 15.54 22.91 -6.15
CA HIS A 275 14.73 23.26 -5.00
C HIS A 275 13.99 22.06 -4.38
N LEU A 276 14.05 20.89 -5.02
CA LEU A 276 13.51 19.64 -4.47
C LEU A 276 14.52 19.00 -3.49
N PRO A 277 14.04 18.31 -2.44
CA PRO A 277 14.91 17.52 -1.56
C PRO A 277 15.73 16.49 -2.37
N SER A 278 17.02 16.36 -2.10
CA SER A 278 17.88 15.36 -2.77
C SER A 278 17.38 13.93 -2.54
N SER A 279 16.87 13.65 -1.34
CA SER A 279 16.24 12.38 -0.97
C SER A 279 14.99 12.06 -1.79
N LEU A 280 14.16 13.08 -2.08
CA LEU A 280 13.01 12.96 -2.99
C LEU A 280 13.49 12.61 -4.40
N LEU A 281 14.51 13.31 -4.91
CA LEU A 281 15.07 13.03 -6.24
C LEU A 281 15.64 11.61 -6.33
N ALA A 282 16.28 11.13 -5.27
CA ALA A 282 16.76 9.75 -5.19
C ALA A 282 15.60 8.75 -5.24
N ILE A 283 14.56 8.95 -4.43
CA ILE A 283 13.38 8.07 -4.38
C ILE A 283 12.60 8.08 -5.72
N ALA A 284 12.49 9.23 -6.39
CA ALA A 284 11.83 9.32 -7.69
C ALA A 284 12.52 8.44 -8.76
N GLN A 285 13.84 8.29 -8.64
CA GLN A 285 14.69 7.47 -9.51
C GLN A 285 14.80 6.01 -9.06
N CYS A 286 14.16 5.61 -7.95
CA CYS A 286 14.11 4.21 -7.53
C CYS A 286 13.11 3.41 -8.38
N PRO A 287 13.32 2.08 -8.52
CA PRO A 287 12.31 1.19 -9.08
C PRO A 287 11.12 1.05 -8.12
N ILE A 288 9.97 0.66 -8.68
CA ILE A 288 8.79 0.34 -7.87
C ILE A 288 8.83 -1.14 -7.54
N VAL A 289 9.07 -1.47 -6.28
CA VAL A 289 9.40 -2.81 -5.82
C VAL A 289 8.63 -3.18 -4.55
N ARG A 290 8.38 -4.47 -4.39
CA ARG A 290 7.91 -5.09 -3.14
C ARG A 290 8.71 -6.35 -2.85
N CYS A 291 9.01 -6.58 -1.59
CA CYS A 291 9.80 -7.73 -1.16
C CYS A 291 9.19 -8.36 0.10
N GLY A 292 8.95 -9.67 0.03
CA GLY A 292 8.36 -10.42 1.13
C GLY A 292 9.34 -10.60 2.28
N GLY A 293 8.87 -10.45 3.52
CA GLY A 293 9.69 -10.68 4.72
C GLY A 293 10.72 -9.60 5.05
N ALA A 294 10.72 -8.48 4.33
CA ALA A 294 11.52 -7.32 4.70
C ALA A 294 11.05 -6.73 6.04
N PRO A 295 11.98 -6.36 6.95
CA PRO A 295 11.62 -5.65 8.17
C PRO A 295 10.93 -4.32 7.79
N GLN A 296 10.04 -3.82 8.65
CA GLN A 296 9.44 -2.47 8.51
C GLN A 296 8.45 -2.23 7.35
N GLY A 297 7.80 -3.26 6.78
CA GLY A 297 6.58 -3.04 5.98
C GLY A 297 6.74 -2.94 4.46
N PHE A 298 7.92 -3.25 3.91
CA PHE A 298 8.14 -3.42 2.46
C PHE A 298 7.36 -4.60 1.83
N ALA A 299 6.61 -5.34 2.65
CA ALA A 299 5.59 -6.28 2.22
C ALA A 299 4.61 -5.65 1.21
N ILE A 300 4.19 -4.40 1.42
CA ILE A 300 3.27 -3.69 0.51
C ILE A 300 4.03 -3.05 -0.66
N GLY A 301 5.34 -2.89 -0.52
CA GLY A 301 6.22 -2.25 -1.48
C GLY A 301 6.30 -0.74 -1.31
N ASN A 302 6.91 -0.10 -2.30
CA ASN A 302 7.31 1.30 -2.24
C ASN A 302 6.58 2.19 -3.26
N VAL A 303 5.50 1.66 -3.86
CA VAL A 303 4.75 2.30 -4.96
C VAL A 303 4.24 3.70 -4.62
N ALA A 304 3.71 3.90 -3.41
CA ALA A 304 3.13 5.17 -3.02
C ALA A 304 4.18 6.28 -3.03
N ASP A 305 5.33 6.05 -2.38
CA ASP A 305 6.40 7.03 -2.28
C ASP A 305 7.09 7.30 -3.61
N VAL A 306 7.41 6.26 -4.38
CA VAL A 306 8.08 6.43 -5.67
C VAL A 306 7.17 7.16 -6.65
N VAL A 307 5.89 6.75 -6.79
CA VAL A 307 4.94 7.45 -7.67
C VAL A 307 4.77 8.90 -7.25
N LEU A 308 4.65 9.16 -5.95
CA LEU A 308 4.53 10.51 -5.42
C LEU A 308 5.78 11.36 -5.70
N ALA A 309 6.97 10.83 -5.45
CA ALA A 309 8.23 11.52 -5.73
C ALA A 309 8.37 11.83 -7.23
N ARG A 310 8.00 10.89 -8.11
CA ARG A 310 7.98 11.10 -9.56
C ARG A 310 7.01 12.20 -9.96
N ARG A 311 5.79 12.22 -9.42
CA ARG A 311 4.81 13.29 -9.67
C ARG A 311 5.34 14.66 -9.27
N LEU A 312 6.05 14.76 -8.14
CA LEU A 312 6.69 16.01 -7.70
C LEU A 312 7.81 16.45 -8.67
N VAL A 313 8.62 15.52 -9.17
CA VAL A 313 9.61 15.81 -10.22
C VAL A 313 8.94 16.25 -11.52
N TYR A 314 7.90 15.55 -11.97
CA TYR A 314 7.18 15.91 -13.20
C TYR A 314 6.50 17.26 -13.09
N ALA A 315 5.89 17.57 -11.94
CA ALA A 315 5.30 18.88 -11.69
C ALA A 315 6.36 19.99 -11.73
N ALA A 316 7.55 19.78 -11.14
CA ALA A 316 8.64 20.75 -11.22
C ALA A 316 9.09 20.98 -12.68
N VAL A 317 9.25 19.90 -13.45
CA VAL A 317 9.71 19.94 -14.85
C VAL A 317 8.67 20.48 -15.83
N GLN A 318 7.39 20.20 -15.64
CA GLN A 318 6.30 20.74 -16.49
C GLN A 318 6.06 22.23 -16.20
N ASN A 319 6.07 22.64 -14.92
CA ASN A 319 5.70 23.99 -14.53
C ASN A 319 6.83 25.02 -14.67
N SER A 320 8.04 24.60 -15.02
CA SER A 320 9.17 25.51 -15.28
C SER A 320 8.97 26.45 -16.48
N GLY A 321 7.90 26.27 -17.28
CA GLY A 321 7.53 27.16 -18.36
C GLY A 321 6.55 28.28 -17.98
N ASP A 322 5.79 28.13 -16.89
CA ASP A 322 4.83 29.14 -16.41
C ASP A 322 5.31 29.75 -15.07
N PRO A 323 5.67 31.05 -15.06
CA PRO A 323 6.08 31.74 -13.84
C PRO A 323 5.08 31.64 -12.68
N ALA A 324 3.76 31.58 -12.96
CA ALA A 324 2.74 31.52 -11.92
C ALA A 324 2.76 30.18 -11.18
N CYS A 325 2.85 29.07 -11.91
CA CYS A 325 2.93 27.72 -11.34
C CYS A 325 4.27 27.50 -10.61
N THR A 326 5.36 28.02 -11.17
CA THR A 326 6.68 28.01 -10.50
C THR A 326 6.63 28.74 -9.16
N ASN A 327 5.98 29.91 -9.10
CA ASN A 327 5.86 30.68 -7.86
C ASN A 327 5.01 29.98 -6.80
N ALA A 328 3.88 29.36 -7.19
CA ALA A 328 3.02 28.61 -6.27
C ALA A 328 3.74 27.39 -5.67
N PHE A 329 4.45 26.63 -6.51
CA PHE A 329 5.23 25.47 -6.06
C PHE A 329 6.43 25.88 -5.19
N GLN A 330 7.14 26.96 -5.54
CA GLN A 330 8.17 27.53 -4.67
C GLN A 330 7.61 28.04 -3.34
N ALA A 331 6.40 28.62 -3.33
CA ALA A 331 5.73 29.06 -2.11
C ALA A 331 5.34 27.90 -1.20
N LEU A 332 4.94 26.75 -1.76
CA LEU A 332 4.72 25.49 -1.03
C LEU A 332 6.03 25.04 -0.34
N LEU A 333 7.12 24.97 -1.11
CA LEU A 333 8.43 24.53 -0.60
C LEU A 333 9.02 25.46 0.46
N ARG A 334 8.88 26.79 0.33
CA ARG A 334 9.33 27.74 1.37
C ARG A 334 8.59 27.55 2.69
N GLN A 335 7.38 26.98 2.67
CA GLN A 335 6.57 26.73 3.85
C GLN A 335 6.83 25.35 4.50
N THR A 336 7.56 24.44 3.85
CA THR A 336 7.89 23.12 4.39
C THR A 336 9.09 23.12 5.36
N ARG A 337 9.21 24.14 6.23
CA ARG A 337 10.29 24.20 7.23
C ARG A 337 10.30 22.93 8.10
N PRO A 338 11.48 22.42 8.50
CA PRO A 338 11.57 21.29 9.43
C PRO A 338 10.76 21.59 10.70
N PHE A 339 9.85 20.69 11.06
CA PHE A 339 9.16 20.74 12.34
C PHE A 339 10.01 20.07 13.40
N THR A 340 10.32 20.82 14.46
CA THR A 340 10.84 20.25 15.70
C THR A 340 9.68 20.17 16.69
N PRO A 341 9.15 18.98 16.99
CA PRO A 341 8.13 18.85 18.02
C PRO A 341 8.69 19.34 19.37
N PRO A 342 7.85 19.91 20.26
CA PRO A 342 8.24 20.10 21.65
C PRO A 342 8.65 18.75 22.25
N VAL A 343 9.71 18.76 23.07
CA VAL A 343 10.16 17.58 23.81
C VAL A 343 8.99 17.12 24.70
N SER A 344 8.31 16.05 24.29
CA SER A 344 7.23 15.43 25.06
C SER A 344 7.83 14.49 26.10
N GLU A 345 7.37 14.60 27.35
CA GLU A 345 7.76 13.71 28.47
C GLU A 345 7.17 12.29 28.35
N GLU A 346 6.29 12.02 27.37
CA GLU A 346 5.66 10.70 27.22
C GLU A 346 6.50 9.70 26.40
N PRO A 347 6.89 8.54 26.95
CA PRO A 347 7.90 7.64 26.38
C PRO A 347 7.54 7.01 25.02
N VAL A 348 6.25 6.99 24.65
CA VAL A 348 5.79 6.36 23.40
C VAL A 348 5.89 7.31 22.20
N THR A 349 5.77 8.63 22.43
CA THR A 349 6.00 9.66 21.40
C THR A 349 7.48 10.05 21.33
N THR A 350 8.25 9.85 22.40
CA THR A 350 9.69 10.17 22.42
C THR A 350 10.48 9.38 21.39
N ALA A 351 10.19 8.10 21.13
CA ALA A 351 10.95 7.34 20.13
C ALA A 351 10.66 7.80 18.68
N PHE A 352 9.39 8.09 18.37
CA PHE A 352 8.98 8.63 17.07
C PHE A 352 9.60 10.02 16.82
N TRP A 353 9.50 10.91 17.81
CA TRP A 353 10.02 12.27 17.70
C TRP A 353 11.55 12.38 17.87
N ALA A 354 12.19 11.55 18.69
CA ALA A 354 13.65 11.49 18.81
C ALA A 354 14.31 11.02 17.50
N SER A 355 13.63 10.15 16.73
CA SER A 355 14.09 9.78 15.38
C SER A 355 14.04 10.95 14.39
N MET A 356 13.14 11.93 14.62
CA MET A 356 13.03 13.16 13.82
C MET A 356 13.95 14.30 14.31
N GLN A 357 14.40 14.26 15.57
CA GLN A 357 15.12 15.36 16.23
C GLN A 357 16.63 15.43 15.96
N THR A 358 17.22 14.48 15.21
CA THR A 358 18.69 14.43 15.04
C THR A 358 19.31 15.51 14.15
N VAL A 359 18.53 16.42 13.55
CA VAL A 359 19.04 17.38 12.55
C VAL A 359 18.62 18.85 12.77
N VAL A 360 17.82 19.21 13.78
CA VAL A 360 17.23 20.57 13.84
C VAL A 360 17.82 21.44 14.96
N GLN A 361 18.29 22.63 14.59
CA GLN A 361 18.74 23.70 15.51
C GLN A 361 17.59 24.20 16.38
N SER A 362 17.84 24.43 17.68
CA SER A 362 16.84 24.59 18.74
C SER A 362 16.09 25.93 18.80
N GLU A 363 16.07 26.74 17.74
CA GLU A 363 15.58 28.13 17.83
C GLU A 363 14.09 28.33 17.50
N PHE A 364 13.34 27.29 17.10
CA PHE A 364 11.89 27.41 16.89
C PHE A 364 11.18 26.09 17.23
N VAL A 365 10.64 26.00 18.44
CA VAL A 365 9.71 24.92 18.81
C VAL A 365 8.30 25.40 18.46
N GLU A 366 7.79 24.93 17.33
CA GLU A 366 6.41 25.16 16.93
C GLU A 366 5.49 24.29 17.79
N SER A 367 4.33 24.81 18.18
CA SER A 367 3.33 24.01 18.90
C SER A 367 2.69 22.96 17.98
N GLU A 368 2.16 21.87 18.55
CA GLU A 368 1.47 20.82 17.76
C GLU A 368 0.30 21.40 16.93
N SER A 369 -0.46 22.35 17.49
CA SER A 369 -1.57 23.02 16.79
C SER A 369 -1.10 23.85 15.60
N GLU A 370 0.03 24.56 15.74
CA GLU A 370 0.63 25.33 14.64
C GLU A 370 1.15 24.41 13.53
N PHE A 371 1.78 23.28 13.91
CA PHE A 371 2.22 22.26 12.97
C PHE A 371 1.05 21.67 12.18
N VAL A 372 -0.03 21.25 12.86
CA VAL A 372 -1.23 20.69 12.21
C VAL A 372 -1.84 21.71 11.25
N THR A 373 -1.94 22.97 11.66
CA THR A 373 -2.46 24.06 10.82
C THR A 373 -1.59 24.28 9.58
N ARG A 374 -0.26 24.27 9.75
CA ARG A 374 0.68 24.41 8.64
C ARG A 374 0.62 23.23 7.68
N ILE A 375 0.57 22.00 8.18
CA ILE A 375 0.43 20.79 7.34
C ILE A 375 -0.90 20.82 6.58
N ALA A 376 -2.01 21.22 7.22
CA ALA A 376 -3.29 21.36 6.54
C ALA A 376 -3.23 22.40 5.40
N LYS A 377 -2.61 23.55 5.65
CA LYS A 377 -2.39 24.58 4.63
C LYS A 377 -1.51 24.08 3.48
N LEU A 378 -0.42 23.38 3.79
CA LEU A 378 0.44 22.73 2.77
C LEU A 378 -0.35 21.70 1.96
N GLY A 379 -1.24 20.95 2.59
CA GLY A 379 -2.14 20.00 1.91
C GLY A 379 -3.06 20.69 0.91
N MET A 380 -3.66 21.83 1.27
CA MET A 380 -4.49 22.62 0.35
C MET A 380 -3.68 23.18 -0.83
N MET A 381 -2.50 23.74 -0.57
CA MET A 381 -1.62 24.26 -1.62
C MET A 381 -1.10 23.15 -2.54
N ALA A 382 -0.86 21.95 -1.99
CA ALA A 382 -0.48 20.79 -2.78
C ALA A 382 -1.65 20.34 -3.67
N ASP A 383 -2.88 20.30 -3.15
CA ASP A 383 -4.10 19.96 -3.90
C ASP A 383 -4.34 20.91 -5.08
N GLU A 384 -4.13 22.22 -4.90
CA GLU A 384 -4.18 23.22 -5.99
C GLU A 384 -3.18 22.94 -7.13
N LEU A 385 -2.08 22.25 -6.82
CA LEU A 385 -1.06 21.82 -7.78
C LEU A 385 -1.27 20.37 -8.25
N GLY A 386 -2.37 19.72 -7.87
CA GLY A 386 -2.64 18.31 -8.14
C GLY A 386 -1.72 17.34 -7.39
N LEU A 387 -1.05 17.82 -6.35
CA LEU A 387 -0.10 17.06 -5.53
C LEU A 387 -0.81 16.50 -4.30
N LEU A 388 -0.79 15.19 -4.14
CA LEU A 388 -1.42 14.50 -3.00
C LEU A 388 -0.53 14.47 -1.73
N ALA A 389 0.63 15.14 -1.75
CA ALA A 389 1.52 15.18 -0.59
C ALA A 389 2.46 16.40 -0.56
N THR A 390 3.10 16.57 0.60
CA THR A 390 4.02 17.66 0.90
C THR A 390 5.47 17.33 0.50
N PRO A 391 6.25 18.29 -0.02
CA PRO A 391 7.68 18.13 -0.26
C PRO A 391 8.53 18.27 1.03
N TYR A 392 7.96 17.92 2.19
CA TYR A 392 8.58 18.04 3.50
C TYR A 392 9.87 17.21 3.61
N VAL A 393 11.03 17.88 3.59
CA VAL A 393 12.38 17.28 3.55
C VAL A 393 12.56 16.15 4.59
N PRO A 394 12.22 16.32 5.88
CA PRO A 394 12.46 15.28 6.89
C PRO A 394 11.71 13.97 6.62
N TYR A 395 10.56 14.02 5.92
CA TYR A 395 9.87 12.81 5.48
C TYR A 395 10.71 12.06 4.45
N TRP A 396 11.15 12.76 3.40
CA TRP A 396 11.90 12.17 2.30
C TRP A 396 13.27 11.65 2.75
N ASP A 397 13.97 12.36 3.63
CA ASP A 397 15.24 11.90 4.20
C ASP A 397 15.07 10.64 5.05
N ARG A 398 13.96 10.53 5.80
CA ARG A 398 13.64 9.33 6.56
C ARG A 398 13.36 8.15 5.62
N ARG A 399 12.51 8.35 4.61
CA ARG A 399 12.20 7.32 3.61
C ARG A 399 13.46 6.88 2.86
N GLU A 400 14.34 7.80 2.49
CA GLU A 400 15.59 7.44 1.81
C GLU A 400 16.48 6.56 2.70
N ARG A 401 16.60 6.86 4.00
CA ARG A 401 17.32 5.98 4.94
C ARG A 401 16.70 4.58 5.01
N GLU A 402 15.38 4.51 5.14
CA GLU A 402 14.65 3.23 5.15
C GLU A 402 14.87 2.45 3.84
N TYR A 403 15.02 3.12 2.69
CA TYR A 403 15.33 2.49 1.41
C TYR A 403 16.77 2.02 1.33
N ARG A 404 17.74 2.77 1.86
CA ARG A 404 19.14 2.35 1.95
C ARG A 404 19.30 1.10 2.81
N GLU A 405 18.53 1.00 3.90
CA GLU A 405 18.53 -0.20 4.77
C GLU A 405 18.06 -1.47 4.03
N VAL A 406 17.22 -1.32 3.00
CA VAL A 406 16.77 -2.44 2.16
C VAL A 406 17.43 -2.44 0.79
N GLU A 407 18.41 -1.59 0.51
CA GLU A 407 19.03 -1.45 -0.81
C GLU A 407 19.64 -2.77 -1.27
N GLU A 408 20.22 -3.56 -0.37
CA GLU A 408 20.72 -4.90 -0.69
C GLU A 408 19.60 -5.85 -1.16
N LEU A 409 18.37 -5.69 -0.65
CA LEU A 409 17.19 -6.45 -1.07
C LEU A 409 16.59 -5.93 -2.38
N LEU A 410 16.83 -4.65 -2.69
CA LEU A 410 16.36 -4.00 -3.92
C LEU A 410 17.42 -3.98 -5.03
N GLY A 411 18.66 -4.30 -4.68
CA GLY A 411 19.79 -4.42 -5.57
C GLY A 411 19.69 -5.64 -6.47
N GLY A 412 20.42 -5.62 -7.57
CA GLY A 412 20.39 -6.67 -8.58
C GLY A 412 20.38 -6.09 -9.98
N SER A 413 20.00 -6.93 -10.94
CA SER A 413 19.86 -6.53 -12.34
C SER A 413 18.78 -5.46 -12.49
N GLY A 414 19.01 -4.49 -13.37
CA GLY A 414 17.93 -3.66 -13.87
C GLY A 414 17.00 -4.52 -14.74
N PHE A 415 15.71 -4.20 -14.76
CA PHE A 415 14.73 -4.89 -15.58
C PHE A 415 13.94 -3.95 -16.47
N VAL A 416 13.42 -4.50 -17.56
CA VAL A 416 12.46 -3.84 -18.44
C VAL A 416 11.13 -4.56 -18.42
N CYS A 417 10.04 -3.81 -18.57
CA CYS A 417 8.71 -4.38 -18.62
C CYS A 417 8.55 -5.29 -19.84
N PRO A 418 8.05 -6.54 -19.68
CA PRO A 418 7.77 -7.44 -20.80
C PRO A 418 6.78 -6.86 -21.84
N LYS A 419 5.88 -5.99 -21.39
CA LYS A 419 4.82 -5.40 -22.23
C LYS A 419 5.24 -4.11 -22.91
N CYS A 420 5.54 -3.06 -22.15
CA CYS A 420 5.85 -1.75 -22.72
C CYS A 420 7.33 -1.54 -23.03
N ARG A 421 8.23 -2.40 -22.53
CA ARG A 421 9.71 -2.28 -22.60
C ARG A 421 10.34 -1.16 -21.75
N GLY A 422 9.54 -0.40 -21.00
CA GLY A 422 10.08 0.60 -20.09
C GLY A 422 10.79 0.02 -18.88
N ALA A 423 11.76 0.75 -18.34
CA ALA A 423 12.50 0.36 -17.14
C ALA A 423 11.54 0.19 -15.93
N ILE A 424 11.76 -0.86 -15.14
CA ILE A 424 10.98 -1.19 -13.93
C ILE A 424 11.85 -1.61 -12.75
#